data_AF-A0A315VB44-F1
#
_entry.id   AF-A0A315VB44-F1
#
_cell.length_a   1.000
_cell.length_b   1.000
_cell.length_c   1.000
_cell.angle_alpha   90.00
_cell.angle_beta   90.00
_cell.angle_gamma   90.00
#
_symmetry.space_group_name_H-M   'P 1'
#
loop_
_entity.id
_entity.type
_entity.pdbx_description
1 polymer ?
#
loop_
_entity_poly.entity_id
_entity_poly.type
_entity_poly.pdbx_seq_one_letter_code
_entity_poly.pdbx_strand_id
1 'polypeptide(L)'
;MGESNCAWNRRSMLHRDTMLAAAAVYKEMYGNPDGSVPATFQILYMIGWKPHESQAQPARRGSATVSFRDLAKVSRPGGADRS
;
A
#
# COMPACT_ATOMS: atom_id res chain seq x y z
N MET A 1 3.08 -2.92 -10.62
CA MET A 1 3.93 -1.96 -9.88
C MET A 1 5.05 -1.55 -10.81
N GLY A 2 4.91 -0.40 -11.48
CA GLY A 2 5.86 0.05 -12.49
C GLY A 2 5.64 1.50 -12.93
N GLU A 3 4.80 2.26 -12.21
CA GLU A 3 4.79 3.70 -12.40
C GLU A 3 6.10 4.25 -11.85
N SER A 4 6.89 4.85 -12.74
CA SER A 4 8.09 5.57 -12.35
C SER A 4 7.70 6.73 -11.44
N ASN A 5 8.43 6.89 -10.34
CA ASN A 5 8.25 8.03 -9.45
C ASN A 5 8.47 9.33 -10.24
N CYS A 6 7.38 10.04 -10.55
CA CYS A 6 7.39 11.29 -11.30
C CYS A 6 8.14 12.43 -10.60
N ALA A 7 8.45 12.27 -9.30
CA ALA A 7 9.29 13.22 -8.57
C ALA A 7 10.79 13.06 -8.84
N TRP A 8 11.24 11.95 -9.45
CA TRP A 8 12.68 11.73 -9.71
C TRP A 8 13.25 12.69 -10.78
N ASN A 9 12.45 13.01 -11.80
CA ASN A 9 12.84 13.90 -12.91
C ASN A 9 12.26 15.31 -12.81
N ARG A 10 11.75 15.71 -11.63
CA ARG A 10 11.19 17.06 -11.47
C ARG A 10 12.30 18.09 -11.27
N ARG A 11 12.13 19.28 -11.84
CA ARG A 11 12.95 20.43 -11.45
C ARG A 11 12.67 20.78 -9.98
N SER A 12 13.73 21.04 -9.22
CA SER A 12 13.63 21.40 -7.80
C SER A 12 12.94 22.74 -7.60
N MET A 13 13.20 23.69 -8.50
CA MET A 13 12.61 25.04 -8.53
C MET A 13 12.00 25.31 -9.90
N LEU A 14 10.87 26.03 -9.90
CA LEU A 14 10.17 26.46 -11.10
C LEU A 14 10.45 27.94 -11.35
N HIS A 15 10.53 28.34 -12.62
CA HIS A 15 10.78 29.72 -12.98
C HIS A 15 9.54 30.58 -12.74
N ARG A 16 9.73 31.85 -12.37
CA ARG A 16 8.62 32.75 -12.07
C ARG A 16 7.68 32.94 -13.26
N ASP A 17 8.24 33.03 -14.45
CA ASP A 17 7.45 33.20 -15.69
C ASP A 17 6.57 31.98 -15.96
N THR A 18 7.07 30.77 -15.66
CA THR A 18 6.29 29.53 -15.76
C THR A 18 5.10 29.55 -14.82
N MET A 19 5.28 30.04 -13.59
CA MET A 19 4.19 30.17 -12.62
C MET A 19 3.12 31.17 -13.07
N LEU A 20 3.54 32.31 -13.59
CA LEU A 20 2.62 33.33 -14.10
C LEU A 20 1.83 32.84 -15.31
N ALA A 21 2.50 32.17 -16.25
CA ALA A 21 1.86 31.57 -17.42
C ALA A 21 0.85 30.48 -16.99
N ALA A 22 1.24 29.60 -16.07
CA ALA A 22 0.35 28.57 -15.53
C ALA A 22 -0.87 29.19 -14.83
N ALA A 23 -0.70 30.23 -14.01
CA ALA A 23 -1.81 30.89 -13.33
C ALA A 23 -2.84 31.47 -14.30
N ALA A 24 -2.40 32.09 -15.40
CA ALA A 24 -3.29 32.62 -16.42
C ALA A 24 -4.11 31.50 -17.10
N VAL A 25 -3.42 30.43 -17.53
CA VAL A 25 -4.03 29.27 -18.20
C VAL A 25 -5.04 28.56 -17.29
N TYR A 26 -4.69 28.32 -16.02
CA TYR A 26 -5.57 27.65 -15.07
C TYR A 26 -6.82 28.47 -14.76
N LYS A 27 -6.68 29.80 -14.66
CA LYS A 27 -7.82 30.70 -14.44
C LYS A 27 -8.78 30.69 -15.63
N GLU A 28 -8.27 30.66 -16.86
CA GLU A 28 -9.11 30.62 -18.06
C GLU A 28 -9.85 29.29 -18.22
N MET A 29 -9.16 28.17 -18.00
CA MET A 29 -9.75 26.84 -18.22
C MET A 29 -10.64 26.35 -17.07
N TYR A 30 -10.32 26.72 -15.82
CA TYR A 30 -10.93 26.14 -14.62
C TYR A 30 -11.40 27.19 -13.59
N GLY A 31 -11.31 28.48 -13.90
CA GLY A 31 -11.73 29.54 -12.99
C GLY A 31 -13.23 29.51 -12.70
N ASN A 32 -13.58 29.59 -11.42
CA ASN A 32 -14.96 29.74 -10.97
C ASN A 32 -15.43 31.20 -11.11
N PRO A 33 -16.76 31.46 -11.10
CA PRO A 33 -17.31 32.82 -11.21
C PRO A 33 -16.86 33.79 -10.11
N ASP A 34 -16.45 33.28 -8.96
CA ASP A 34 -15.91 34.05 -7.84
C ASP A 34 -14.41 34.39 -7.97
N GLY A 35 -13.77 33.94 -9.05
CA GLY A 35 -12.34 34.13 -9.31
C GLY A 35 -11.43 33.11 -8.65
N SER A 36 -11.97 32.09 -7.97
CA SER A 36 -11.19 30.98 -7.42
C SER A 36 -10.84 29.93 -8.49
N VAL A 37 -9.82 29.10 -8.23
CA VAL A 37 -9.47 27.94 -9.06
C VAL A 37 -9.62 26.68 -8.20
N PRO A 38 -10.41 25.67 -8.61
CA PRO A 38 -10.61 24.46 -7.84
C PRO A 38 -9.33 23.63 -7.77
N ALA A 39 -9.05 23.07 -6.59
CA ALA A 39 -7.92 22.18 -6.37
C ALA A 39 -8.43 20.76 -6.04
N THR A 40 -7.88 19.76 -6.73
CA THR A 40 -8.20 18.35 -6.51
C THR A 40 -6.98 17.64 -5.95
N PHE A 41 -7.16 16.94 -4.84
CA PHE A 41 -6.09 16.19 -4.18
C PHE A 41 -6.48 14.71 -4.12
N GLN A 42 -5.50 13.84 -4.38
CA GLN A 42 -5.59 12.41 -4.10
C GLN A 42 -4.72 12.12 -2.88
N ILE A 43 -5.33 11.61 -1.82
CA ILE A 43 -4.63 11.27 -0.59
C ILE A 43 -4.38 9.77 -0.58
N LEU A 44 -3.10 9.39 -0.60
CA LEU A 44 -2.68 8.00 -0.51
C LEU A 44 -2.46 7.64 0.97
N TYR A 45 -3.22 6.67 1.46
CA TYR A 45 -3.06 6.13 2.81
C TYR A 45 -2.24 4.85 2.75
N MET A 46 -1.24 4.74 3.61
CA MET A 46 -0.41 3.55 3.73
C MET A 46 -0.39 3.12 5.19
N ILE A 47 -0.77 1.88 5.43
CA ILE A 47 -0.59 1.22 6.73
C ILE A 47 0.51 0.18 6.58
N GLY A 48 1.41 0.15 7.56
CA GLY A 48 2.52 -0.79 7.61
C GLY A 48 2.60 -1.43 8.97
N TRP A 49 2.96 -2.71 9.00
CA TRP A 49 3.23 -3.43 10.24
C TRP A 49 4.75 -3.52 10.41
N LYS A 50 5.23 -3.17 11.60
CA LYS A 50 6.62 -3.45 11.99
C LYS A 50 6.67 -4.86 12.58
N PRO A 51 7.68 -5.68 12.25
CA PRO A 51 7.90 -6.95 12.94
C PRO A 51 7.99 -6.72 14.46
N HIS A 52 7.25 -7.49 15.24
CA HIS A 52 7.35 -7.49 16.70
C HIS A 52 8.37 -8.54 17.14
N GLU A 53 9.09 -8.32 18.24
CA GLU A 53 10.11 -9.28 18.72
C GLU A 53 9.51 -10.64 19.10
N SER A 54 8.25 -10.67 19.57
CA SER A 54 7.53 -11.91 19.86
C SER A 54 7.02 -12.64 18.62
N GLN A 55 7.25 -12.11 17.41
CA GLN A 55 6.86 -12.76 16.16
C GLN A 55 7.62 -14.08 16.04
N ALA A 56 6.89 -15.20 15.91
CA ALA A 56 7.50 -16.49 15.65
C ALA A 56 8.30 -16.45 14.34
N GLN A 57 9.56 -16.84 14.42
CA GLN A 57 10.43 -16.90 13.24
C GLN A 57 10.01 -18.06 12.33
N PRO A 58 10.17 -17.92 11.01
CA PRO A 58 9.91 -19.02 10.08
C PRO A 58 10.78 -20.23 10.46
N ALA A 59 10.19 -21.41 10.44
CA ALA A 59 10.93 -22.65 10.66
C ALA A 59 12.00 -22.83 9.57
N ARG A 60 13.14 -23.43 9.93
CA ARG A 60 14.21 -23.72 8.97
C ARG A 60 13.68 -24.63 7.86
N ARG A 61 13.97 -24.30 6.60
CA ARG A 61 13.60 -25.17 5.47
C ARG A 61 14.05 -26.61 5.72
N GLY A 62 13.12 -27.56 5.61
CA GLY A 62 13.37 -28.99 5.81
C GLY A 62 13.23 -29.49 7.25
N SER A 63 12.86 -28.64 8.22
CA SER A 63 12.66 -29.04 9.62
C SER A 63 11.31 -29.71 9.91
N ALA A 64 10.57 -30.13 8.88
CA ALA A 64 9.28 -30.78 9.06
C ALA A 64 9.48 -32.20 9.61
N THR A 65 8.94 -32.45 10.81
CA THR A 65 9.01 -33.75 11.49
C THR A 65 7.76 -34.61 11.33
N VAL A 66 6.68 -34.03 10.77
CA VAL A 66 5.38 -34.69 10.62
C VAL A 66 4.94 -34.60 9.16
N SER A 67 4.40 -35.71 8.64
CA SER A 67 3.87 -35.76 7.28
C SER A 67 2.45 -35.19 7.21
N PHE A 68 2.15 -34.43 6.15
CA PHE A 68 0.78 -34.01 5.86
C PHE A 68 -0.19 -35.19 5.65
N ARG A 69 0.31 -36.40 5.34
CA ARG A 69 -0.53 -37.60 5.24
C ARG A 69 -1.20 -37.98 6.57
N ASP A 70 -0.61 -37.58 7.69
CA ASP A 70 -1.11 -37.88 9.04
C ASP A 70 -2.17 -36.88 9.52
N LEU A 71 -2.47 -35.82 8.75
CA LEU A 71 -3.45 -34.79 9.10
C LEU A 71 -4.86 -35.36 9.35
N ALA A 72 -5.23 -36.44 8.66
CA ALA A 72 -6.50 -37.13 8.85
C ALA A 72 -6.66 -37.75 10.26
N LYS A 73 -5.56 -38.05 10.95
CA LYS A 73 -5.57 -38.58 12.33
C LYS A 73 -5.84 -37.47 13.36
N VAL A 74 -5.51 -36.22 13.04
CA VAL A 74 -5.68 -35.04 13.92
C VAL A 74 -7.12 -34.50 13.89
N SER A 75 -7.85 -34.72 12.79
CA SER A 75 -9.21 -34.21 12.55
C SER A 75 -10.32 -35.06 13.20
N ARG A 76 -10.03 -36.26 13.70
CA ARG A 76 -11.03 -37.07 14.42
C ARG A 76 -11.02 -36.71 15.91
N PRO A 77 -12.04 -36.01 16.44
CA PRO A 77 -12.28 -36.03 17.88
C PRO A 77 -12.62 -37.48 18.26
N GLY A 78 -11.96 -38.01 19.30
CA GLY A 78 -12.17 -39.37 19.79
C GLY A 78 -13.65 -39.61 20.10
N GLY A 79 -14.26 -40.48 19.32
CA GLY A 79 -15.63 -40.94 19.52
C GLY A 79 -15.65 -42.45 19.74
N ALA A 80 -16.32 -42.85 20.81
CA ALA A 80 -16.84 -44.18 21.13
C ALA A 80 -15.87 -45.22 21.69
N ASP A 81 -15.61 -45.13 23.01
CA ASP A 81 -15.62 -46.31 23.88
C ASP A 81 -16.34 -45.96 25.18
N ARG A 82 -17.63 -46.29 25.26
CA ARG A 82 -18.39 -46.47 26.50
C ARG A 82 -19.37 -47.62 26.26
N SER A 83 -19.07 -48.72 26.97
CA SER A 83 -19.88 -49.88 27.37
C SER A 83 -21.37 -49.85 27.03
#